data_AF-M2RWP7-F1
#
_entry.id   AF-M2RWP7-F1
#
_cell.length_a   1.000
_cell.length_b   1.000
_cell.length_c   1.000
_cell.angle_alpha   90.00
_cell.angle_beta   90.00
_cell.angle_gamma   90.00
#
_symmetry.space_group_name_H-M   'P 1'
#
loop_
_entity.id
_entity.type
_entity.pdbx_description
1 polymer ?
#
loop_
_entity_poly.entity_id
_entity_poly.type
_entity_poly.pdbx_seq_one_letter_code
_entity_poly.pdbx_strand_id
1 'polypeptide(L)' 'MNPSKTMQKKYAKKLEVLKNMKFDEALLEGFQSGRVLACISSRPGQTGSVEGYILEGKELDFYSKKISDKKK' A
#
# COMPACT_ATOMS: atom_id res chain seq x y z
N MET A 1 -28.27 3.19 -8.36
CA MET A 1 -28.59 3.04 -6.92
C MET A 1 -28.11 4.30 -6.21
N ASN A 2 -29.02 5.15 -5.74
CA ASN A 2 -28.61 6.42 -5.11
C ASN A 2 -28.07 6.14 -3.70
N PRO A 3 -26.86 6.62 -3.36
CA PRO A 3 -26.29 6.33 -2.06
C PRO A 3 -27.07 7.01 -0.93
N SER A 4 -27.18 6.33 0.21
CA SER A 4 -27.84 6.87 1.41
C SER A 4 -27.21 8.19 1.87
N LYS A 5 -28.03 9.12 2.39
CA LYS A 5 -27.58 10.43 2.91
C LYS A 5 -26.44 10.30 3.93
N THR A 6 -26.49 9.26 4.77
CA THR A 6 -25.44 8.98 5.76
C THR A 6 -24.11 8.56 5.10
N MET A 7 -24.18 7.79 4.01
CA MET A 7 -22.99 7.39 3.24
C MET A 7 -22.34 8.62 2.60
N GLN A 8 -23.14 9.47 1.96
CA GLN A 8 -22.66 10.69 1.31
C GLN A 8 -21.90 11.60 2.30
N LYS A 9 -22.43 11.77 3.52
CA LYS A 9 -21.76 12.54 4.58
C LYS A 9 -20.42 11.92 5.01
N LYS A 10 -20.34 10.60 5.16
CA LYS A 10 -19.08 9.90 5.48
C LYS A 10 -18.04 10.05 4.36
N TYR A 11 -18.48 9.94 3.12
CA TYR A 11 -17.61 10.07 1.94
C TYR A 11 -17.06 11.49 1.80
N ALA A 12 -17.89 12.52 1.99
CA ALA A 12 -17.45 13.91 1.99
C ALA A 12 -16.35 14.17 3.04
N LYS A 13 -16.55 13.67 4.27
CA LYS A 13 -15.53 13.76 5.33
C LYS A 13 -14.22 13.04 4.95
N LYS A 14 -14.31 11.87 4.32
CA LYS A 14 -13.13 11.13 3.85
C LYS A 14 -12.37 11.91 2.76
N LEU A 15 -13.08 12.56 1.83
CA LEU A 15 -12.45 13.39 0.81
C LEU A 15 -11.67 14.57 1.40
N GLU A 16 -12.20 15.23 2.41
CA GLU A 16 -11.50 16.34 3.07
C GLU A 16 -10.16 15.91 3.67
N VAL A 17 -10.11 14.72 4.29
CA VAL A 17 -8.87 14.15 4.82
C VAL A 17 -7.89 13.79 3.68
N LEU A 18 -8.39 13.16 2.62
CA LEU A 18 -7.56 12.70 1.50
C LEU A 18 -6.90 13.86 0.74
N LYS A 19 -7.51 15.06 0.70
CA LYS A 19 -6.90 16.24 0.05
C LYS A 19 -5.54 16.62 0.63
N ASN A 20 -5.32 16.33 1.91
CA ASN A 20 -4.09 16.67 2.62
C ASN A 20 -3.10 15.50 2.70
N MET A 21 -3.50 14.30 2.27
CA MET A 21 -2.63 13.12 2.25
C MET A 21 -1.79 13.12 0.97
N LYS A 22 -0.47 13.06 1.14
CA LYS A 22 0.48 12.86 0.04
C LYS A 22 0.90 11.40 0.03
N PHE A 23 0.79 10.76 -1.13
CA PHE A 23 1.28 9.41 -1.37
C PHE A 23 2.59 9.48 -2.14
N ASP A 24 3.48 8.52 -1.90
CA ASP A 24 4.68 8.35 -2.68
C ASP A 24 4.33 7.87 -4.11
N GLU A 25 4.97 8.45 -5.12
CA GLU A 25 4.73 8.13 -6.52
C GLU A 25 5.11 6.68 -6.84
N ALA A 26 6.23 6.19 -6.28
CA ALA A 26 6.69 4.82 -6.46
C ALA A 26 5.68 3.80 -5.89
N LEU A 27 5.04 4.15 -4.77
CA LEU A 27 4.00 3.34 -4.16
C LEU A 27 2.73 3.34 -5.03
N LEU A 28 2.36 4.50 -5.60
CA LEU A 28 1.20 4.65 -6.47
C LEU A 28 1.34 3.81 -7.75
N GLU A 29 2.53 3.74 -8.34
CA GLU A 29 2.83 2.88 -9.49
C GLU A 29 2.54 1.40 -9.17
N GLY A 30 2.95 0.94 -7.98
CA GLY A 30 2.64 -0.39 -7.48
C GLY A 30 1.13 -0.65 -7.42
N PHE A 31 0.36 0.29 -6.85
CA PHE A 31 -1.10 0.20 -6.81
C PHE A 31 -1.76 0.21 -8.19
N GLN A 32 -1.26 1.00 -9.14
CA GLN A 32 -1.74 1.02 -10.52
C GLN A 32 -1.46 -0.31 -11.24
N SER A 33 -0.30 -0.92 -10.97
CA SER A 33 0.07 -2.22 -11.54
C SER A 33 -0.70 -3.41 -10.95
N GLY A 34 -1.41 -3.20 -9.83
CA GLY A 34 -2.09 -4.24 -9.05
C GLY A 34 -1.13 -5.16 -8.28
N ARG A 35 0.17 -4.83 -8.22
CA ARG A 35 1.19 -5.60 -7.51
C ARG A 35 2.01 -4.68 -6.62
N VAL A 36 2.05 -5.00 -5.32
CA VAL A 36 2.80 -4.24 -4.31
C VAL A 36 3.87 -5.12 -3.67
N LEU A 37 5.00 -4.50 -3.31
CA LEU A 37 6.03 -5.17 -2.52
C LEU A 37 5.69 -5.05 -1.03
N ALA A 38 5.82 -6.16 -0.31
CA ALA A 38 5.53 -6.24 1.12
C ALA A 38 6.59 -7.08 1.84
N CYS A 39 6.85 -6.73 3.09
CA CYS A 39 7.70 -7.50 4.00
C CYS A 39 6.84 -8.43 4.85
N ILE A 40 7.21 -9.71 4.92
CA ILE A 40 6.59 -10.66 5.85
C ILE A 40 7.20 -10.41 7.24
N SER A 41 6.37 -9.96 8.18
CA SER A 41 6.78 -9.68 9.57
C SER A 41 6.51 -10.85 10.52
N SER A 42 5.66 -11.80 10.09
CA SER A 42 5.31 -13.01 10.83
C SER A 42 6.39 -14.11 10.73
N ARG A 43 6.24 -15.17 11.53
CA ARG A 43 7.05 -16.40 11.46
C ARG A 43 6.18 -17.59 11.07
N PRO A 44 5.90 -17.79 9.76
CA PRO A 44 4.85 -18.71 9.29
C PRO A 44 5.04 -20.16 9.75
N GLY A 45 6.29 -20.62 9.88
CA GLY A 45 6.57 -21.98 10.37
C GLY A 45 6.20 -22.22 11.83
N GLN A 46 5.97 -21.17 12.62
CA GLN A 46 5.52 -21.25 14.01
C GLN A 46 4.04 -20.85 14.15
N THR A 47 3.62 -19.82 13.43
CA THR A 47 2.29 -19.23 13.56
C THR A 47 1.26 -19.81 12.60
N GLY A 48 1.68 -20.48 11.53
CA GLY A 48 0.80 -20.99 10.47
C GLY A 48 0.19 -19.92 9.56
N SER A 49 0.54 -18.64 9.78
CA SER A 49 -0.02 -17.49 9.07
C SER A 49 1.06 -16.62 8.48
N VAL A 50 0.77 -16.02 7.32
CA VAL A 50 1.65 -15.06 6.64
C VAL A 50 1.03 -13.67 6.74
N GLU A 51 1.55 -12.90 7.68
CA GLU A 51 1.24 -11.48 7.87
C GLU A 51 2.47 -10.62 7.60
N GLY A 52 2.21 -9.37 7.22
CA GLY A 52 3.22 -8.44 6.77
C GLY A 52 2.70 -7.02 6.57
N TYR A 53 3.58 -6.14 6.11
CA TYR A 53 3.28 -4.74 5.82
C TYR A 53 3.85 -4.34 4.45
N ILE A 54 3.25 -3.32 3.83
CA ILE A 54 3.66 -2.80 2.52
C ILE A 54 4.94 -1.99 2.69
N LEU A 55 5.88 -2.15 1.75
CA LEU A 55 7.12 -1.36 1.75
C LEU A 55 6.84 0.07 1.28
N GLU A 56 7.36 1.05 2.02
CA GLU A 56 7.17 2.48 1.73
C GLU A 56 8.51 3.23 1.81
N GLY A 57 8.61 4.36 1.09
CA GLY A 57 9.75 5.27 1.13
C GLY A 57 11.11 4.59 0.91
N LYS A 58 12.07 4.85 1.82
CA LYS A 58 13.46 4.36 1.70
C LYS A 58 13.57 2.83 1.63
N GLU A 59 12.68 2.10 2.29
CA GLU A 59 12.69 0.63 2.25
C GLU A 59 12.27 0.13 0.86
N LEU A 60 11.23 0.74 0.28
CA LEU A 60 10.79 0.44 -1.08
C LEU A 60 11.91 0.69 -2.10
N ASP A 61 12.60 1.82 -1.99
CA ASP A 61 13.73 2.16 -2.86
C ASP A 61 14.87 1.16 -2.78
N PHE A 62 15.24 0.76 -1.56
CA PHE A 62 16.33 -0.18 -1.31
C PHE A 62 16.05 -1.54 -1.94
N TYR A 63 14.86 -2.10 -1.69
CA TYR A 63 14.50 -3.42 -2.20
C TYR A 63 14.22 -3.41 -3.71
N SER A 64 13.64 -2.32 -4.25
CA SER A 64 13.41 -2.19 -5.69
C SER A 64 14.72 -2.23 -6.48
N LYS A 65 15.74 -1.50 -6.03
CA LYS A 65 17.10 -1.54 -6.63
C LYS A 65 17.70 -2.94 -6.58
N LYS A 66 17.62 -3.60 -5.41
CA LYS A 66 18.18 -4.94 -5.21
C LYS A 66 17.52 -5.99 -6.12
N ILE A 67 16.20 -5.90 -6.31
CA ILE A 67 15.45 -6.78 -7.21
C ILE A 67 15.82 -6.50 -8.66
N SER A 68 15.92 -5.23 -9.06
CA SER A 68 16.30 -4.88 -10.43
C SER A 68 17.72 -5.32 -10.78
N ASP A 69 18.66 -5.20 -9.83
CA ASP A 69 20.06 -5.59 -10.03
C ASP A 69 20.23 -7.10 -10.16
N LYS A 70 19.44 -7.89 -9.40
CA LYS A 70 19.43 -9.35 -9.52
C LYS A 70 18.82 -9.83 -10.85
N LYS A 71 17.95 -9.04 -11.45
CA LYS A 71 17.26 -9.39 -12.71
C LYS A 71 18.09 -9.07 -13.94
N LYS A 72 19.06 -8.17 -13.83
CA LYS A 72 20.11 -7.95 -14.84
C LYS A 72 21.06 -9.15 -14.87
#